data_AF-A0A523QUZ8-F1
#
_entry.id   AF-A0A523QUZ8-F1
#
_cell.length_a   1.000
_cell.length_b   1.000
_cell.length_c   1.000
_cell.angle_alpha   90.00
_cell.angle_beta   90.00
_cell.angle_gamma   90.00
#
_symmetry.space_group_name_H-M   'P 1'
#
loop_
_entity.id
_entity.type
_entity.pdbx_description
1 polymer ?
#
loop_
_entity_poly.entity_id
_entity_poly.type
_entity_poly.pdbx_seq_one_letter_code
_entity_poly.pdbx_strand_id
1 'polypeptide(L)'
;GVKFANMTVFDDIVLREKNRVSGVVINWTPIQALPREITCVDPVAIESKIVIDATGHDASVVKKLEERGLIKTKGFGAMWVEQSEDMIVEFTSEVHPGLIACGMAVSTTFGLPRMGPTFGAMLVSGEKAGSLVLERL
;
A
#
# COMPACT_ATOMS: atom_id res chain seq x y z
N GLY A 1 -3.58 21.53 -5.40
CA GLY A 1 -3.94 20.54 -6.43
C GLY A 1 -3.14 19.26 -6.24
N VAL A 2 -3.44 18.21 -7.00
CA VAL A 2 -2.77 16.89 -6.93
C VAL A 2 -1.42 16.93 -7.66
N LYS A 3 -0.43 16.18 -7.17
CA LYS A 3 0.87 15.97 -7.84
C LYS A 3 1.04 14.49 -8.17
N PHE A 4 1.56 14.21 -9.37
CA PHE A 4 1.94 12.86 -9.81
C PHE A 4 3.46 12.79 -9.93
N ALA A 5 4.08 11.84 -9.23
CA ALA A 5 5.51 11.58 -9.30
C ALA A 5 5.75 10.26 -10.04
N ASN A 6 5.74 10.30 -11.38
CA ASN A 6 6.04 9.12 -12.20
C ASN A 6 7.54 8.80 -12.15
N MET A 7 7.93 7.59 -12.58
CA MET A 7 9.32 7.09 -12.51
C MET A 7 9.93 7.15 -11.10
N THR A 8 9.06 7.06 -10.10
CA THR A 8 9.39 7.02 -8.68
C THR A 8 8.98 5.66 -8.14
N VAL A 9 9.82 5.07 -7.31
CA VAL A 9 9.58 3.77 -6.70
C VAL A 9 9.58 3.91 -5.18
N PHE A 10 8.67 3.19 -4.54
CA PHE A 10 8.65 3.06 -3.10
C PHE A 10 9.82 2.19 -2.63
N ASP A 11 10.59 2.68 -1.68
CA ASP A 11 11.77 2.00 -1.14
C ASP A 11 11.52 1.56 0.31
N ASP A 12 10.99 2.45 1.15
CA ASP A 12 10.71 2.17 2.57
C ASP A 12 9.65 3.11 3.18
N ILE A 13 9.38 2.98 4.48
CA ILE A 13 8.42 3.79 5.24
C ILE A 13 9.10 4.74 6.23
N VAL A 14 8.47 5.90 6.46
CA VAL A 14 8.84 6.79 7.58
C VAL A 14 7.97 6.45 8.79
N LEU A 15 8.60 6.04 9.89
CA LEU A 15 7.94 5.78 11.17
C LEU A 15 8.26 6.89 12.18
N ARG A 16 7.26 7.26 12.98
CA ARG A 16 7.37 8.22 14.09
C ARG A 16 6.92 7.57 15.41
N GLU A 17 6.61 8.38 16.43
CA GLU A 17 6.26 7.90 17.76
C GLU A 17 5.16 6.83 17.72
N LYS A 18 5.30 5.81 18.58
CA LYS A 18 4.40 4.64 18.63
C LYS A 18 4.29 3.89 17.29
N ASN A 19 5.34 3.94 16.47
CA ASN A 19 5.43 3.32 15.15
C ASN A 19 4.35 3.80 14.17
N ARG A 20 3.81 5.02 14.33
CA ARG A 20 2.85 5.56 13.37
C ARG A 20 3.54 5.80 12.01
N VAL A 21 2.91 5.31 10.94
CA VAL A 21 3.34 5.61 9.56
C VAL A 21 3.10 7.09 9.30
N SER A 22 4.16 7.81 8.93
CA SER A 22 4.16 9.27 8.78
C SER A 22 4.79 9.74 7.46
N GLY A 23 4.85 8.84 6.48
CA GLY A 23 5.42 9.12 5.16
C GLY A 23 6.01 7.88 4.50
N VAL A 24 6.60 8.12 3.33
CA VAL A 24 7.26 7.10 2.52
C VAL A 24 8.66 7.55 2.16
N VAL A 25 9.54 6.58 1.99
CA VAL A 25 10.89 6.74 1.45
C VAL A 25 10.83 6.27 0.00
N ILE A 26 11.26 7.13 -0.90
CA ILE A 26 11.17 6.91 -2.33
C ILE A 26 12.55 6.97 -2.98
N ASN A 27 12.67 6.28 -4.10
CA ASN A 27 13.81 6.39 -4.99
C ASN A 27 13.34 6.56 -6.45
N TRP A 28 14.26 6.73 -7.38
CA TRP A 28 13.92 6.76 -8.81
C TRP A 28 13.98 5.37 -9.42
N THR A 29 12.97 5.01 -10.22
CA THR A 29 12.88 3.69 -10.87
C THR A 29 14.15 3.30 -11.65
N PRO A 30 14.84 4.19 -12.39
CA PRO A 30 16.05 3.83 -13.13
C PRO A 30 17.19 3.31 -12.27
N ILE A 31 17.26 3.68 -10.98
CA ILE A 31 18.31 3.22 -10.08
C ILE A 31 18.23 1.69 -9.90
N GLN A 32 17.04 1.10 -9.97
CA GLN A 32 16.87 -0.35 -9.89
C GLN A 32 17.46 -1.11 -11.08
N ALA A 33 17.70 -0.43 -12.21
CA ALA A 33 18.28 -1.02 -13.42
C ALA A 33 19.79 -0.75 -13.55
N LEU A 34 20.40 0.01 -12.63
CA LEU A 34 21.82 0.32 -12.67
C LEU A 34 22.66 -0.90 -12.23
N PRO A 35 23.93 -1.01 -12.70
CA PRO A 35 24.89 -1.97 -12.17
C PRO A 35 25.08 -1.78 -10.67
N ARG A 36 25.21 -2.89 -9.92
CA ARG A 36 25.29 -2.88 -8.44
C ARG A 36 26.38 -1.97 -7.89
N GLU A 37 27.43 -1.75 -8.66
CA GLU A 37 28.57 -0.90 -8.33
C GLU A 37 28.17 0.58 -8.17
N ILE A 38 27.05 1.01 -8.78
CA ILE A 38 26.56 2.40 -8.74
C ILE A 38 25.09 2.51 -8.29
N THR A 39 24.49 1.44 -7.75
CA THR A 39 23.11 1.46 -7.22
C THR A 39 22.99 2.11 -5.84
N CYS A 40 24.11 2.46 -5.19
CA CYS A 40 24.15 3.03 -3.84
C CYS A 40 23.77 4.52 -3.84
N VAL A 41 22.62 4.86 -4.42
CA VAL A 41 22.03 6.20 -4.38
C VAL A 41 21.00 6.22 -3.27
N ASP A 42 21.25 7.05 -2.26
CA ASP A 42 20.37 7.17 -1.10
C ASP A 42 18.96 7.66 -1.52
N PRO A 43 17.90 7.08 -0.93
CA PRO A 43 16.54 7.48 -1.20
C PRO A 43 16.16 8.78 -0.46
N VAL A 44 14.99 9.33 -0.78
CA VAL A 44 14.46 10.57 -0.19
C VAL A 44 13.15 10.30 0.54
N ALA A 45 13.00 10.88 1.74
CA ALA A 45 11.77 10.81 2.50
C ALA A 45 10.75 11.88 2.06
N ILE A 46 9.48 11.47 1.93
CA ILE A 46 8.33 12.35 1.78
C ILE A 46 7.39 12.10 2.97
N GLU A 47 7.21 13.12 3.80
CA GLU A 47 6.32 13.05 4.96
C GLU A 47 4.85 13.26 4.58
N SER A 48 3.96 12.53 5.26
CA SER A 48 2.52 12.68 5.09
C SER A 48 1.77 12.36 6.39
N LYS A 49 0.56 12.89 6.53
CA LYS A 49 -0.32 12.57 7.68
C LYS A 49 -0.87 11.14 7.60
N ILE A 50 -1.14 10.68 6.38
CA ILE A 50 -1.72 9.38 6.05
C ILE A 50 -1.03 8.87 4.76
N VAL A 51 -0.78 7.57 4.70
CA VAL A 51 -0.33 6.83 3.51
C VAL A 51 -1.44 5.86 3.10
N ILE A 52 -1.67 5.70 1.80
CA ILE A 52 -2.57 4.69 1.25
C ILE A 52 -1.73 3.70 0.44
N ASP A 53 -1.77 2.42 0.83
CA ASP A 53 -1.21 1.34 0.04
C ASP A 53 -2.23 0.88 -1.02
N ALA A 54 -1.98 1.32 -2.25
CA ALA A 54 -2.70 0.92 -3.45
C ALA A 54 -1.78 0.16 -4.43
N THR A 55 -0.72 -0.49 -3.94
CA THR A 55 0.30 -1.16 -4.76
C THR A 55 -0.14 -2.52 -5.33
N GLY A 56 -1.40 -2.87 -5.15
CA GLY A 56 -1.97 -4.11 -5.66
C GLY A 56 -1.54 -5.33 -4.84
N HIS A 57 -1.31 -6.45 -5.51
CA HIS A 57 -1.00 -7.73 -4.84
C HIS A 57 0.29 -7.70 -4.01
N ASP A 58 1.24 -6.84 -4.37
CA ASP A 58 2.51 -6.76 -3.66
C ASP A 58 2.35 -6.19 -2.25
N ALA A 59 1.33 -5.35 -2.03
CA ALA A 59 1.08 -4.65 -0.77
C ALA A 59 2.38 -4.07 -0.18
N SER A 60 3.16 -3.39 -1.01
CA SER A 60 4.57 -3.06 -0.76
C SER A 60 4.77 -2.28 0.54
N VAL A 61 3.83 -1.38 0.88
CA VAL A 61 3.92 -0.57 2.10
C VAL A 61 3.58 -1.42 3.33
N VAL A 62 2.53 -2.24 3.23
CA VAL A 62 2.16 -3.19 4.30
C VAL A 62 3.29 -4.20 4.55
N LYS A 63 3.91 -4.71 3.49
CA LYS A 63 5.05 -5.64 3.59
C LYS A 63 6.26 -5.02 4.30
N LYS A 64 6.52 -3.73 4.14
CA LYS A 64 7.58 -3.04 4.91
C LYS A 64 7.31 -2.94 6.41
N LEU A 65 6.05 -2.92 6.83
CA LEU A 65 5.68 -3.07 8.24
C LEU A 65 5.81 -4.53 8.72
N GLU A 66 5.48 -5.50 7.86
CA GLU A 66 5.61 -6.92 8.16
C GLU A 66 7.08 -7.34 8.37
N GLU A 67 7.99 -6.86 7.52
CA GLU A 67 9.44 -7.06 7.66
C GLU A 67 9.97 -6.59 9.03
N ARG A 68 9.29 -5.62 9.66
CA ARG A 68 9.62 -5.07 10.98
C ARG A 68 8.85 -5.72 12.13
N GLY A 69 8.01 -6.71 11.86
CA GLY A 69 7.18 -7.38 12.85
C GLY A 69 6.04 -6.52 13.43
N LEU A 70 5.69 -5.42 12.76
CA LEU A 70 4.64 -4.49 13.22
C LEU A 70 3.23 -4.92 12.78
N ILE A 71 3.15 -5.69 11.69
CA ILE A 71 1.92 -6.29 11.20
C ILE A 71 2.22 -7.72 10.71
N LYS A 72 1.21 -8.57 10.67
CA LYS A 72 1.29 -9.91 10.08
C LYS A 72 0.29 -10.01 8.94
N THR A 73 0.76 -10.24 7.73
CA THR A 73 -0.09 -10.48 6.57
C THR A 73 -0.36 -11.96 6.40
N LYS A 74 -1.47 -12.29 5.73
CA LYS A 74 -1.83 -13.69 5.42
C LYS A 74 -1.52 -14.08 3.97
N GLY A 75 -1.10 -13.12 3.14
CA GLY A 75 -1.03 -13.30 1.69
C GLY A 75 -2.41 -13.17 1.06
N PHE A 76 -2.59 -13.62 -0.18
CA PHE A 76 -3.88 -13.65 -0.86
C PHE A 76 -4.28 -15.07 -1.26
N GLY A 77 -5.58 -15.33 -1.34
CA GLY A 77 -6.15 -16.63 -1.70
C GLY A 77 -6.27 -16.86 -3.20
N ALA A 78 -6.75 -18.06 -3.55
CA ALA A 78 -7.11 -18.40 -4.93
C ALA A 78 -8.27 -17.55 -5.45
N MET A 79 -8.60 -17.71 -6.73
CA MET A 79 -9.62 -16.89 -7.37
C MET A 79 -11.04 -17.29 -6.94
N TRP A 80 -11.79 -16.31 -6.42
CA TRP A 80 -13.24 -16.37 -6.22
C TRP A 80 -13.78 -14.96 -6.40
N VAL A 81 -14.34 -14.70 -7.59
CA VAL A 81 -14.67 -13.34 -8.05
C VAL A 81 -15.67 -12.66 -7.13
N GLU A 82 -16.85 -13.25 -6.97
CA GLU A 82 -17.96 -12.68 -6.19
C GLU A 82 -17.53 -12.40 -4.75
N GLN A 83 -16.94 -13.38 -4.08
CA GLN A 83 -16.49 -13.21 -2.70
C GLN A 83 -15.33 -12.21 -2.56
N SER A 84 -14.41 -12.17 -3.53
CA SER A 84 -13.27 -11.24 -3.51
C SER A 84 -13.73 -9.78 -3.59
N GLU A 85 -14.67 -9.47 -4.49
CA GLU A 85 -15.12 -8.09 -4.72
C GLU A 85 -15.77 -7.49 -3.46
N ASP A 86 -16.72 -8.21 -2.85
CA ASP A 86 -17.39 -7.77 -1.62
C ASP A 86 -16.40 -7.62 -0.46
N MET A 87 -15.56 -8.64 -0.24
CA MET A 87 -14.61 -8.63 0.88
C MET A 87 -13.55 -7.53 0.74
N ILE A 88 -13.10 -7.20 -0.47
CA ILE A 88 -12.10 -6.14 -0.64
C ILE A 88 -12.68 -4.77 -0.26
N VAL A 89 -13.92 -4.48 -0.66
CA VAL A 89 -14.59 -3.24 -0.24
C VAL A 89 -14.80 -3.25 1.27
N GLU A 90 -15.28 -4.35 1.84
CA GLU A 90 -15.52 -4.49 3.28
C GLU A 90 -14.25 -4.27 4.11
N PHE A 91 -13.13 -4.91 3.74
CA PHE A 91 -11.87 -4.88 4.50
C PHE A 91 -10.96 -3.70 4.19
N THR A 92 -11.30 -2.86 3.20
CA THR A 92 -10.60 -1.58 2.97
C THR A 92 -10.69 -0.72 4.23
N SER A 93 -9.54 -0.48 4.87
CA SER A 93 -9.47 0.08 6.23
C SER A 93 -8.08 0.59 6.57
N GLU A 94 -7.94 1.26 7.71
CA GLU A 94 -6.65 1.59 8.32
C GLU A 94 -6.05 0.33 8.95
N VAL A 95 -5.02 -0.23 8.31
CA VAL A 95 -4.41 -1.52 8.69
C VAL A 95 -3.30 -1.36 9.73
N HIS A 96 -2.77 -0.15 9.86
CA HIS A 96 -1.84 0.28 10.89
C HIS A 96 -2.05 1.79 11.10
N PRO A 97 -1.89 2.35 12.32
CA PRO A 97 -1.88 3.80 12.52
C PRO A 97 -1.11 4.57 11.44
N GLY A 98 -1.83 5.39 10.67
CA GLY A 98 -1.29 6.21 9.56
C GLY A 98 -1.23 5.54 8.19
N LEU A 99 -1.67 4.27 8.07
CA LEU A 99 -1.64 3.49 6.84
C LEU A 99 -3.02 2.87 6.54
N ILE A 100 -3.58 3.23 5.40
CA ILE A 100 -4.79 2.61 4.84
C ILE A 100 -4.38 1.67 3.72
N ALA A 101 -5.00 0.49 3.62
CA ALA A 101 -4.85 -0.39 2.47
C ALA A 101 -6.13 -0.37 1.63
N CYS A 102 -5.99 -0.33 0.31
CA CYS A 102 -7.11 -0.42 -0.63
C CYS A 102 -6.77 -1.30 -1.85
N GLY A 103 -7.78 -1.66 -2.63
CA GLY A 103 -7.64 -2.58 -3.77
C GLY A 103 -7.05 -3.93 -3.37
N MET A 104 -6.24 -4.52 -4.24
CA MET A 104 -5.64 -5.85 -3.98
C MET A 104 -4.65 -5.89 -2.81
N ALA A 105 -4.15 -4.74 -2.33
CA ALA A 105 -3.31 -4.72 -1.13
C ALA A 105 -4.09 -5.20 0.10
N VAL A 106 -5.41 -4.96 0.14
CA VAL A 106 -6.33 -5.48 1.16
C VAL A 106 -6.35 -7.00 1.16
N SER A 107 -6.46 -7.61 -0.02
CA SER A 107 -6.46 -9.06 -0.15
C SER A 107 -5.18 -9.68 0.39
N THR A 108 -4.01 -9.15 0.03
CA THR A 108 -2.70 -9.59 0.55
C THR A 108 -2.57 -9.37 2.06
N THR A 109 -3.11 -8.26 2.58
CA THR A 109 -3.07 -7.95 4.01
C THR A 109 -3.89 -8.97 4.82
N PHE A 110 -5.11 -9.26 4.37
CA PHE A 110 -6.10 -9.99 5.17
C PHE A 110 -6.30 -11.46 4.78
N GLY A 111 -5.68 -11.96 3.71
CA GLY A 111 -5.88 -13.37 3.29
C GLY A 111 -7.09 -13.58 2.39
N LEU A 112 -7.52 -12.57 1.64
CA LEU A 112 -8.78 -12.64 0.87
C LEU A 112 -8.56 -13.29 -0.50
N PRO A 113 -9.60 -13.87 -1.13
CA PRO A 113 -9.53 -14.33 -2.52
C PRO A 113 -9.19 -13.20 -3.50
N ARG A 114 -8.74 -13.56 -4.70
CA ARG A 114 -8.56 -12.63 -5.84
C ARG A 114 -9.76 -12.67 -6.79
N MET A 115 -10.04 -11.58 -7.52
CA MET A 115 -11.21 -11.51 -8.43
C MET A 115 -10.91 -11.73 -9.92
N GLY A 116 -9.65 -11.71 -10.36
CA GLY A 116 -9.35 -11.83 -11.79
C GLY A 116 -9.69 -10.54 -12.56
N PRO A 117 -10.25 -10.61 -13.79
CA PRO A 117 -10.40 -9.46 -14.68
C PRO A 117 -11.67 -8.63 -14.42
N THR A 118 -12.05 -8.42 -13.16
CA THR A 118 -13.13 -7.52 -12.76
C THR A 118 -12.57 -6.37 -11.91
N PHE A 119 -13.18 -5.19 -12.00
CA PHE A 119 -12.59 -3.95 -11.46
C PHE A 119 -13.55 -3.14 -10.58
N GLY A 120 -14.79 -3.59 -10.38
CA GLY A 120 -15.81 -2.83 -9.64
C GLY A 120 -15.36 -2.55 -8.20
N ALA A 121 -14.89 -3.60 -7.52
CA ALA A 121 -14.37 -3.48 -6.16
C ALA A 121 -13.14 -2.57 -6.06
N MET A 122 -12.30 -2.45 -7.10
CA MET A 122 -11.12 -1.57 -7.06
C MET A 122 -11.51 -0.10 -6.95
N LEU A 123 -12.51 0.31 -7.73
CA LEU A 123 -13.02 1.69 -7.71
C LEU A 123 -13.70 2.01 -6.38
N VAL A 124 -14.61 1.14 -5.93
CA VAL A 124 -15.36 1.33 -4.68
C VAL A 124 -14.45 1.27 -3.45
N SER A 125 -13.45 0.39 -3.46
CA SER A 125 -12.40 0.35 -2.44
C SER A 125 -11.60 1.65 -2.39
N GLY A 126 -11.21 2.20 -3.55
CA GLY A 126 -10.52 3.49 -3.62
C GLY A 126 -11.36 4.65 -3.09
N GLU A 127 -12.65 4.69 -3.42
CA GLU A 127 -13.60 5.67 -2.89
C GLU A 127 -13.70 5.57 -1.36
N LYS A 128 -13.88 4.37 -0.82
CA LYS A 128 -13.93 4.14 0.62
C LYS A 128 -12.64 4.57 1.32
N ALA A 129 -11.47 4.28 0.74
CA ALA A 129 -10.19 4.73 1.27
C ALA A 129 -10.10 6.27 1.30
N GLY A 130 -10.60 6.96 0.26
CA GLY A 130 -10.72 8.41 0.23
C GLY A 130 -11.61 8.95 1.36
N SER A 131 -12.78 8.35 1.59
CA SER A 131 -13.69 8.73 2.68
C SER A 131 -13.03 8.55 4.06
N LEU A 132 -12.33 7.43 4.28
CA LEU A 132 -11.59 7.17 5.52
C LEU A 132 -10.49 8.21 5.79
N VAL A 133 -9.84 8.72 4.74
CA VAL A 133 -8.88 9.82 4.84
C VAL A 133 -9.57 11.11 5.27
N LEU A 134 -10.69 11.47 4.63
CA LEU A 134 -11.43 12.70 4.93
C LEU A 134 -11.93 12.75 6.38
N GLU A 135 -12.35 11.60 6.94
CA GLU A 135 -12.77 11.49 8.35
C GLU A 135 -11.63 11.74 9.36
N ARG A 136 -10.37 11.67 8.91
CA ARG A 136 -9.16 11.72 9.75
C ARG A 136 -8.31 12.97 9.54
N LEU A 137 -8.70 13.85 8.61
CA LEU A 137 -8.03 15.12 8.33
C LEU A 137 -8.51 16.23 9.27
#